data_AF-A0A2A5W8P7-F1
#
_entry.id   AF-A0A2A5W8P7-F1
#
_cell.length_a   1.000
_cell.length_b   1.000
_cell.length_c   1.000
_cell.angle_alpha   90.00
_cell.angle_beta   90.00
_cell.angle_gamma   90.00
#
_symmetry.space_group_name_H-M   'P 1'
#
loop_
_entity.id
_entity.type
_entity.pdbx_description
1 polymer ?
#
loop_
_entity_poly.entity_id
_entity_poly.type
_entity_poly.pdbx_seq_one_letter_code
_entity_poly.pdbx_strand_id
1 'polypeptide(L)'
;MENSTTPPRTLSTWRDNWEHKLVQIEIDPGTKNEIVDKLKIYLAEELNIELGSFDAQFLLEFFIDHIGYKFYNQGLADALKAFGEKLEEFNDLVYQLEKEGPSSS
;
A
#
# COMPACT_ATOMS: atom_id res chain seq x y z
N MET A 1 0.51 -45.74 32.73
CA MET A 1 0.55 -44.32 33.13
C MET A 1 1.69 -43.68 32.37
N GLU A 2 1.43 -43.27 31.14
CA GLU A 2 2.37 -42.56 30.29
C GLU A 2 1.94 -41.10 30.27
N ASN A 3 2.85 -40.21 30.65
CA ASN A 3 2.58 -38.79 30.78
C ASN A 3 2.56 -38.18 29.36
N SER A 4 1.37 -37.93 28.82
CA SER A 4 1.19 -37.26 27.54
C SER A 4 1.46 -35.76 27.69
N THR A 5 2.73 -35.38 27.72
CA THR A 5 3.10 -33.97 27.57
C THR A 5 3.06 -33.62 26.09
N THR A 6 1.87 -33.30 25.59
CA THR A 6 1.76 -32.48 24.38
C THR A 6 2.56 -31.20 24.62
N PRO A 7 3.49 -30.80 23.73
CA PRO A 7 4.16 -29.51 23.86
C PRO A 7 3.07 -28.43 23.85
N PRO A 8 3.22 -27.34 24.63
CA PRO A 8 2.26 -26.25 24.61
C PRO A 8 2.14 -25.81 23.15
N ARG A 9 0.91 -25.76 22.64
CA ARG A 9 0.59 -25.20 21.34
C ARG A 9 0.99 -23.73 21.41
N THR A 10 2.26 -23.45 21.15
CA THR A 10 2.71 -22.09 20.90
C THR A 10 1.85 -21.67 19.72
N LEU A 11 0.97 -20.71 19.99
CA LEU A 11 0.35 -19.92 18.95
C LEU A 11 1.51 -19.15 18.32
N SER A 12 2.28 -19.85 17.49
CA SER A 12 3.01 -19.26 16.39
C SER A 12 1.92 -18.60 15.57
N THR A 13 1.72 -17.34 15.92
CA THR A 13 0.87 -16.39 15.29
C THR A 13 1.26 -16.41 13.83
N TRP A 14 0.31 -16.79 12.97
CA TRP A 14 0.35 -16.50 11.53
C TRP A 14 0.70 -15.02 11.23
N ARG A 15 0.60 -14.16 12.26
CA ARG A 15 1.07 -12.78 12.35
C ARG A 15 2.59 -12.61 12.23
N ASP A 16 3.42 -13.50 12.79
CA ASP A 16 4.87 -13.27 12.90
C ASP A 16 5.62 -13.50 11.58
N ASN A 17 5.06 -14.34 10.70
CA ASN A 17 5.71 -14.69 9.44
C ASN A 17 5.45 -13.66 8.33
N TRP A 18 4.52 -12.70 8.53
CA TRP A 18 4.13 -11.69 7.54
C TRP A 18 4.68 -10.29 7.86
N GLU A 19 5.24 -10.07 9.05
CA GLU A 19 5.68 -8.74 9.52
C GLU A 19 7.03 -8.27 8.97
N HIS A 20 7.88 -9.15 8.42
CA HIS A 20 9.25 -8.76 8.04
C HIS A 20 9.39 -8.03 6.69
N LYS A 21 8.31 -7.80 5.93
CA LYS A 21 8.42 -7.06 4.65
C LYS A 21 7.15 -6.34 4.22
N LEU A 22 6.41 -5.75 5.16
CA LEU A 22 5.40 -4.75 4.82
C LEU A 22 5.95 -3.39 5.23
N VAL A 23 6.17 -2.52 4.25
CA VAL A 23 6.40 -1.10 4.53
C VAL A 23 5.18 -0.63 5.29
N GLN A 24 5.39 -0.16 6.53
CA GLN A 24 4.33 0.47 7.29
C GLN A 24 3.93 1.75 6.55
N ILE A 25 2.66 1.85 6.16
CA ILE A 25 2.14 3.04 5.49
C ILE A 25 2.01 4.12 6.55
N GLU A 26 3.02 4.98 6.60
CA GLU A 26 3.04 6.12 7.51
C GLU A 26 2.43 7.34 6.81
N ILE A 27 1.31 7.82 7.34
CA ILE A 27 0.66 9.06 6.89
C ILE A 27 1.06 10.15 7.86
N ASP A 28 1.45 11.32 7.34
CA ASP A 28 1.84 12.44 8.17
C ASP A 28 0.67 12.91 9.07
N PRO A 29 0.97 13.48 10.26
CA PRO A 29 -0.08 13.84 11.22
C PRO A 29 -1.08 14.89 10.70
N GLY A 30 -0.65 15.81 9.83
CA GLY A 30 -1.53 16.83 9.25
C GLY A 30 -2.55 16.19 8.32
N THR A 31 -2.08 15.36 7.40
CA THR A 31 -2.94 14.60 6.49
C THR A 31 -3.87 13.65 7.25
N LYS A 32 -3.41 13.00 8.33
CA LYS A 32 -4.29 12.17 9.18
C LYS A 32 -5.46 12.98 9.74
N ASN A 33 -5.20 14.18 10.29
CA ASN A 33 -6.25 15.04 10.84
C ASN A 33 -7.25 15.47 9.75
N GLU A 34 -6.76 15.85 8.57
CA GLU A 34 -7.63 16.20 7.44
C GLU A 34 -8.53 15.04 7.01
N ILE A 35 -8.00 13.82 6.99
CA ILE A 35 -8.79 12.63 6.65
C ILE A 35 -9.81 12.32 7.75
N VAL A 36 -9.43 12.45 9.02
CA VAL A 36 -10.34 12.28 10.17
C VAL A 36 -11.52 13.25 10.08
N ASP A 37 -11.28 14.52 9.78
CA ASP A 37 -12.35 15.50 9.63
C ASP A 37 -13.27 15.18 8.44
N LYS A 38 -12.71 14.77 7.29
CA LYS A 38 -13.49 14.31 6.13
C LYS A 38 -14.34 13.10 6.45
N LEU A 39 -13.79 12.11 7.17
CA LEU A 39 -14.53 10.91 7.58
C LEU A 39 -15.72 11.27 8.46
N LYS A 40 -15.52 12.16 9.44
CA LYS A 40 -16.60 12.62 10.34
C LYS A 40 -17.71 13.31 9.56
N ILE A 41 -17.36 14.23 8.66
CA ILE A 41 -18.32 14.97 7.84
C ILE A 41 -19.14 13.99 7.01
N TYR A 42 -18.47 13.10 6.27
CA TYR A 42 -19.15 12.12 5.42
C TYR A 42 -20.09 11.20 6.21
N LEU A 43 -19.62 10.67 7.35
CA LEU A 43 -20.44 9.80 8.20
C LEU A 43 -21.66 10.52 8.79
N ALA A 44 -21.51 11.79 9.17
CA ALA A 44 -22.61 12.58 9.68
C ALA A 44 -23.63 12.93 8.59
N GLU A 45 -23.16 13.39 7.43
CA GLU A 45 -24.03 13.88 6.35
C GLU A 45 -24.71 12.75 5.58
N GLU A 46 -23.97 11.69 5.22
CA GLU A 46 -24.45 10.65 4.33
C GLU A 46 -25.02 9.44 5.08
N LEU A 47 -24.54 9.19 6.29
CA LEU A 47 -24.90 8.00 7.08
C LEU A 47 -25.59 8.34 8.41
N ASN A 48 -25.73 9.63 8.75
CA ASN A 48 -26.32 10.11 10.00
C ASN A 48 -25.65 9.50 11.25
N ILE A 49 -24.33 9.30 11.18
CA ILE A 49 -23.47 8.81 12.26
C ILE A 49 -22.54 9.94 12.71
N GLU A 50 -22.76 10.44 13.92
CA GLU A 50 -21.83 11.39 14.55
C GLU A 50 -20.66 10.64 15.21
N LEU A 51 -19.44 10.94 14.78
CA LEU A 51 -18.22 10.40 15.41
C LEU A 51 -17.41 11.51 16.10
N GLY A 52 -16.88 11.18 17.28
CA GLY A 52 -15.83 11.95 17.91
C GLY A 52 -14.51 11.84 17.13
N SER A 53 -13.58 12.78 17.36
CA SER A 53 -12.27 12.76 16.67
C SER A 53 -11.44 11.52 16.98
N PHE A 54 -11.51 10.99 18.21
CA PHE A 54 -10.82 9.75 18.58
C PHE A 54 -11.39 8.54 17.85
N ASP A 55 -12.71 8.40 17.79
CA ASP A 55 -13.37 7.27 17.12
C ASP A 55 -13.09 7.27 15.60
N ALA A 56 -13.14 8.46 14.99
CA ALA A 56 -12.80 8.63 13.58
C ALA A 56 -11.32 8.33 13.30
N GLN A 57 -10.42 8.68 14.23
CA GLN A 57 -9.01 8.33 14.13
C GLN A 57 -8.78 6.81 14.23
N PHE A 58 -9.45 6.12 15.14
CA PHE A 58 -9.37 4.65 15.22
C PHE A 58 -9.93 3.98 13.96
N LEU A 59 -11.00 4.51 13.40
CA LEU A 59 -11.56 4.01 12.14
C LEU A 59 -10.56 4.18 10.98
N LEU A 60 -9.89 5.33 10.91
CA LEU A 60 -8.83 5.57 9.93
C LEU A 60 -7.65 4.60 10.12
N GLU A 61 -7.18 4.40 11.35
CA GLU A 61 -6.10 3.44 11.65
C GLU A 61 -6.47 2.02 11.24
N PHE A 62 -7.70 1.59 11.54
CA PHE A 62 -8.22 0.30 11.08
C PHE A 62 -8.13 0.15 9.55
N PHE A 63 -8.51 1.18 8.79
CA PHE A 63 -8.39 1.15 7.33
C PHE A 63 -6.93 1.10 6.85
N ILE A 64 -6.04 1.88 7.45
CA ILE A 64 -4.61 1.87 7.09
C ILE A 64 -4.04 0.45 7.26
N ASP A 65 -4.33 -0.19 8.40
CA ASP A 65 -3.80 -1.51 8.74
C ASP A 65 -4.36 -2.63 7.86
N HIS A 66 -5.65 -2.56 7.50
CA HIS A 66 -6.34 -3.69 6.85
C HIS A 66 -6.51 -3.53 5.33
N ILE A 67 -6.59 -2.30 4.83
CA ILE A 67 -6.83 -2.02 3.40
C ILE A 67 -5.76 -1.12 2.77
N GLY A 68 -4.99 -0.37 3.57
CA GLY A 68 -3.97 0.56 3.08
C GLY A 68 -2.95 -0.08 2.14
N TYR A 69 -2.46 -1.28 2.47
CA TYR A 69 -1.46 -1.99 1.65
C TYR A 69 -1.94 -2.27 0.23
N LYS A 70 -3.26 -2.46 0.01
CA LYS A 70 -3.79 -2.72 -1.33
C LYS A 70 -3.70 -1.49 -2.21
N PHE A 71 -4.09 -0.33 -1.68
CA PHE A 71 -3.98 0.94 -2.40
C PHE A 71 -2.53 1.30 -2.68
N TYR A 72 -1.64 1.10 -1.70
CA TYR A 72 -0.21 1.34 -1.86
C TYR A 72 0.39 0.46 -2.97
N ASN A 73 0.12 -0.85 -2.93
CA ASN A 73 0.63 -1.79 -3.94
C ASN A 73 0.09 -1.48 -5.34
N GLN A 74 -1.18 -1.10 -5.44
CA GLN A 74 -1.75 -0.68 -6.72
C GLN A 74 -1.08 0.59 -7.24
N GLY A 75 -0.88 1.59 -6.37
CA GLY A 75 -0.18 2.83 -6.74
C GLY A 75 1.25 2.58 -7.22
N LEU A 76 1.98 1.65 -6.60
CA LEU A 76 3.29 1.23 -7.07
C LEU A 76 3.24 0.53 -8.44
N ALA A 77 2.26 -0.35 -8.64
CA ALA A 77 2.07 -1.03 -9.93
C ALA A 77 1.74 -0.03 -11.05
N ASP A 78 0.88 0.94 -10.77
CA ASP A 78 0.51 2.00 -11.72
C ASP A 78 1.72 2.89 -12.05
N ALA A 79 2.52 3.26 -11.04
CA ALA A 79 3.75 4.03 -11.26
C ALA A 79 4.78 3.27 -12.10
N LEU A 80 4.96 1.96 -11.83
CA LEU A 80 5.86 1.11 -12.60
C LEU A 80 5.40 0.99 -14.06
N LYS A 81 4.09 0.84 -14.28
CA LYS A 81 3.52 0.78 -15.62
C LYS A 81 3.75 2.08 -16.39
N ALA A 82 3.43 3.23 -15.78
CA ALA A 82 3.63 4.54 -16.41
C ALA A 82 5.11 4.78 -16.74
N PHE A 83 6.03 4.34 -15.87
CA PHE A 83 7.47 4.43 -16.14
C PHE A 83 7.93 3.50 -17.26
N GLY A 84 7.39 2.27 -17.31
CA GLY A 84 7.67 1.33 -18.39
C GLY A 84 7.30 1.87 -19.77
N GLU A 85 6.11 2.45 -19.90
CA GLU A 85 5.65 3.12 -21.13
C GLU A 85 6.62 4.24 -21.55
N LYS A 86 7.10 5.05 -20.60
CA LYS A 86 8.07 6.11 -20.87
C LYS A 86 9.44 5.59 -21.29
N LEU A 87 9.88 4.45 -20.75
CA LEU A 87 11.12 3.81 -21.17
C LEU A 87 11.02 3.22 -22.58
N GLU A 88 9.88 2.65 -22.96
CA GLU A 88 9.63 2.18 -24.32
C GLU A 88 9.69 3.35 -25.32
N GLU A 89 8.99 4.46 -25.03
CA GLU A 89 9.08 5.69 -25.84
C GLU A 89 10.54 6.19 -25.97
N PHE A 90 11.31 6.15 -24.89
CA PHE A 90 12.71 6.54 -24.90
C PHE A 90 13.56 5.61 -25.78
N ASN A 91 13.37 4.30 -25.67
CA ASN A 91 14.10 3.33 -26.49
C ASN A 91 13.83 3.54 -27.98
N ASP A 92 12.56 3.77 -28.35
CA ASP A 92 12.18 4.06 -29.74
C ASP A 92 12.90 5.31 -30.28
N LEU A 93 13.03 6.36 -29.48
CA LEU A 93 13.79 7.56 -29.85
C LEU A 93 15.28 7.26 -30.06
N VAL A 94 15.89 6.41 -29.22
CA VAL A 94 17.30 6.02 -29.37
C VAL A 94 17.50 5.22 -30.66
N TYR A 95 16.63 4.25 -30.96
CA TYR A 95 16.70 3.48 -32.21
C TYR A 95 16.54 4.37 -33.45
N GLN A 96 15.69 5.38 -33.41
CA GLN A 96 15.56 6.34 -34.52
C GLN A 96 16.82 7.17 -34.77
N LEU A 97 17.65 7.38 -33.73
CA LEU A 97 18.92 8.11 -33.83
C LEU A 97 20.09 7.20 -34.24
N GLU A 98 19.91 5.89 -34.22
CA GLU A 98 20.92 4.93 -34.67
C GLU A 98 21.23 5.16 -36.16
N LYS A 99 22.52 5.18 -36.50
CA LYS A 99 22.98 5.29 -37.89
C LYS A 99 23.69 4.01 -38.28
N GLU A 100 23.27 3.42 -39.40
CA GLU A 100 24.01 2.33 -40.01
C GLU A 100 25.39 2.84 -40.48
N GLY A 101 26.45 2.12 -40.11
CA GLY A 101 27.80 2.37 -40.63
C GLY A 101 27.87 2.13 -42.13
N PRO A 102 28.86 2.69 -42.85
CA PRO A 102 28.96 2.54 -44.30
C PRO A 102 29.02 1.05 -44.66
N SER A 103 28.02 0.58 -45.39
CA SER A 103 27.93 -0.79 -45.91
C SER A 103 29.14 -1.04 -46.82
N SER A 104 30.06 -1.90 -46.40
CA SER A 104 31.17 -2.34 -47.26
C SER A 104 30.62 -3.27 -48.34
N SER A 105 30.39 -2.71 -49.53
CA SER A 105 30.25 -3.44 -50.80
C SER A 105 31.61 -3.59 -51.47
#